data_AF-A0AAX7UJ19-F1
#
_entry.id   AF-A0AAX7UJ19-F1
#
_cell.length_a   1.000
_cell.length_b   1.000
_cell.length_c   1.000
_cell.angle_alpha   90.00
_cell.angle_beta   90.00
_cell.angle_gamma   90.00
#
_symmetry.space_group_name_H-M   'P 1'
#
loop_
_entity.id
_entity.type
_entity.pdbx_description
1 polymer ?
#
loop_
_entity_poly.entity_id
_entity_poly.type
_entity_poly.pdbx_seq_one_letter_code
_entity_poly.pdbx_strand_id
1 'polypeptide(L)'
;MTWRWKGGGSYDSLKALEKLFGPEASNYMIVVFTHGDKLAEQKSIQEYLTEGHPKLKEVVSRCGNRYYVFNNKDKNRNVIIWSLHFRVDAWSKPLKTEILVDD
;
A
#
# COMPACT_ATOMS: atom_id res chain seq x y z
N MET A 1 22.96 -20.04 15.28
CA MET A 1 22.30 -18.72 15.17
C MET A 1 20.80 -18.96 15.10
N THR A 2 20.04 -18.57 16.13
CA THR A 2 18.60 -18.79 16.19
C THR A 2 17.87 -17.51 15.84
N TRP A 3 17.20 -17.47 14.69
CA TRP A 3 16.30 -16.38 14.37
C TRP A 3 15.01 -16.56 15.17
N ARG A 4 14.81 -15.70 16.18
CA ARG A 4 13.55 -15.65 16.95
C ARG A 4 12.65 -14.60 16.30
N TRP A 5 11.72 -15.06 15.47
CA TRP A 5 10.70 -14.21 14.89
C TRP A 5 9.64 -13.87 15.96
N LYS A 6 9.44 -12.57 16.19
CA LYS A 6 8.43 -11.99 17.10
C LYS A 6 7.72 -10.89 16.32
N GLY A 7 6.89 -11.22 15.31
CA GLY A 7 6.42 -10.22 14.34
C GLY A 7 4.98 -10.35 13.88
N GLY A 8 4.01 -10.31 14.80
CA GLY A 8 2.60 -10.37 14.44
C GLY A 8 2.05 -9.02 13.96
N GLY A 9 2.36 -8.59 12.74
CA GLY A 9 1.71 -7.43 12.12
C GLY A 9 2.31 -6.97 10.79
N SER A 10 1.54 -6.23 9.99
CA SER A 10 1.95 -5.73 8.66
C SER A 10 3.21 -4.86 8.68
N TYR A 11 3.49 -4.18 9.80
CA TYR A 11 4.69 -3.36 9.97
C TYR A 11 5.98 -4.20 10.01
N ASP A 12 5.92 -5.36 10.68
CA ASP A 12 7.06 -6.27 10.76
C ASP A 12 7.32 -6.93 9.41
N SER A 13 6.27 -7.19 8.62
CA SER A 13 6.39 -7.63 7.24
C SER A 13 7.03 -6.58 6.33
N LEU A 14 6.67 -5.30 6.47
CA LEU A 14 7.27 -4.21 5.69
C LEU A 14 8.78 -4.10 5.97
N LYS A 15 9.18 -4.10 7.25
CA LYS A 15 10.59 -4.10 7.66
C LYS A 15 11.35 -5.34 7.19
N ALA A 16 10.70 -6.50 7.19
CA ALA A 16 11.29 -7.72 6.68
C ALA A 16 11.53 -7.63 5.16
N LEU A 17 10.56 -7.12 4.39
CA LEU A 17 10.75 -6.94 2.95
C LEU A 17 11.84 -5.91 2.63
N GLU A 18 11.92 -4.80 3.35
CA GLU A 18 12.98 -3.81 3.14
C GLU A 18 14.37 -4.36 3.48
N LYS A 19 14.45 -5.23 4.49
CA LYS A 19 15.70 -5.94 4.81
C LYS A 19 16.10 -6.92 3.70
N LEU A 20 15.14 -7.51 3.00
CA LEU A 20 15.38 -8.50 1.94
C LEU A 20 15.64 -7.87 0.58
N PHE A 21 14.89 -6.83 0.21
CA PHE A 21 14.89 -6.21 -1.12
C PHE A 21 15.52 -4.81 -1.14
N GLY A 22 15.96 -4.30 0.00
CA GLY A 22 16.54 -2.97 0.17
C GLY A 22 15.55 -1.94 0.74
N PRO A 23 16.06 -0.84 1.34
CA PRO A 23 15.23 0.18 1.98
C PRO A 23 14.25 0.85 1.02
N GLU A 24 14.59 0.92 -0.27
CA GLU A 24 13.75 1.51 -1.32
C GLU A 24 12.62 0.58 -1.77
N ALA A 25 12.55 -0.67 -1.28
CA ALA A 25 11.51 -1.61 -1.69
C ALA A 25 10.10 -1.07 -1.40
N SER A 26 9.94 -0.33 -0.30
CA SER A 26 8.67 0.30 0.06
C SER A 26 8.20 1.30 -1.01
N ASN A 27 9.12 1.92 -1.76
CA ASN A 27 8.81 2.82 -2.88
C ASN A 27 8.19 2.11 -4.08
N TYR A 28 8.06 0.78 -4.05
CA TYR A 28 7.37 -0.01 -5.06
C TYR A 28 6.16 -0.78 -4.51
N MET A 29 5.87 -0.68 -3.20
CA MET A 29 4.76 -1.39 -2.55
C MET A 29 3.47 -0.58 -2.51
N ILE A 30 2.34 -1.30 -2.45
CA ILE A 30 1.01 -0.75 -2.21
C ILE A 30 0.34 -1.43 -1.02
N VAL A 31 -0.38 -0.63 -0.23
CA VAL A 31 -1.25 -1.17 0.83
C VAL A 31 -2.62 -1.48 0.25
N VAL A 32 -3.05 -2.74 0.32
CA VAL A 32 -4.39 -3.14 -0.12
C VAL A 32 -5.31 -3.33 1.09
N PHE A 33 -6.34 -2.51 1.16
CA PHE A 33 -7.44 -2.65 2.11
C PHE A 33 -8.50 -3.58 1.50
N THR A 34 -8.68 -4.75 2.11
CA THR A 34 -9.79 -5.63 1.77
C THR A 34 -11.04 -5.23 2.56
N HIS A 35 -12.22 -5.66 2.12
CA HIS A 35 -13.51 -5.28 2.72
C HIS A 35 -13.81 -3.78 2.67
N GLY A 36 -13.30 -3.12 1.62
CA GLY A 36 -13.53 -1.70 1.37
C GLY A 36 -15.00 -1.32 1.20
N ASP A 37 -15.82 -2.28 0.79
CA ASP A 37 -17.29 -2.16 0.75
C ASP A 37 -17.89 -1.88 2.13
N LYS A 38 -17.47 -2.62 3.16
CA LYS A 38 -17.93 -2.39 4.54
C LYS A 38 -17.36 -1.09 5.10
N LEU A 39 -16.16 -0.73 4.67
CA LEU A 39 -15.54 0.53 5.08
C LEU A 39 -16.35 1.72 4.55
N ALA A 40 -16.67 1.71 3.26
CA ALA A 40 -17.41 2.78 2.58
C ALA A 40 -18.84 2.99 3.10
N GLU A 41 -19.45 1.98 3.73
CA GLU A 41 -20.76 2.11 4.39
C GLU A 41 -20.72 2.96 5.66
N GLN A 42 -19.56 3.04 6.31
CA GLN A 42 -19.40 3.74 7.58
C GLN A 42 -18.64 5.06 7.42
N LYS A 43 -17.60 5.08 6.59
CA LYS A 43 -16.74 6.24 6.36
C LYS A 43 -15.85 6.09 5.13
N SER A 44 -15.35 7.21 4.63
CA SER A 44 -14.33 7.22 3.60
C SER A 44 -13.03 6.58 4.08
N ILE A 45 -12.23 6.07 3.14
CA ILE A 45 -10.87 5.57 3.44
C ILE A 45 -9.99 6.67 4.05
N GLN A 46 -10.19 7.93 3.69
CA GLN A 46 -9.43 9.05 4.25
C GLN A 46 -9.75 9.26 5.74
N GLU A 47 -11.02 9.22 6.11
CA GLU A 47 -11.45 9.27 7.51
C GLU A 47 -10.92 8.06 8.28
N TYR A 48 -10.98 6.86 7.69
CA TYR A 48 -10.41 5.65 8.31
C TYR A 48 -8.91 5.75 8.55
N LEU A 49 -8.15 6.28 7.59
CA LEU A 49 -6.72 6.52 7.76
C LEU A 49 -6.46 7.58 8.82
N THR A 50 -7.29 8.63 8.90
CA THR A 50 -7.14 9.75 9.83
C THR A 50 -7.45 9.35 11.27
N GLU A 51 -8.50 8.56 11.50
CA GLU A 51 -8.90 8.06 12.81
C GLU A 51 -8.15 6.78 13.21
N GLY A 52 -7.53 6.12 12.25
CA GLY A 52 -6.85 4.84 12.42
C GLY A 52 -5.59 4.92 13.28
N HIS A 53 -5.12 3.73 13.68
CA HIS A 53 -3.94 3.58 14.51
C HIS A 53 -2.69 4.22 13.86
N PRO A 54 -1.81 4.92 14.60
CA PRO A 54 -0.63 5.60 14.03
C PRO A 54 0.26 4.71 13.15
N LYS A 55 0.47 3.45 13.54
CA LYS A 55 1.22 2.46 12.74
C LYS A 55 0.62 2.23 11.34
N LEU A 56 -0.69 2.33 11.18
CA LEU A 56 -1.33 2.19 9.86
C LEU A 56 -0.95 3.36 8.96
N LYS A 57 -0.99 4.59 9.49
CA LYS A 57 -0.55 5.80 8.79
C LYS A 57 0.92 5.70 8.39
N GLU A 58 1.77 5.21 9.29
CA GLU A 58 3.18 4.98 9.02
C GLU A 58 3.38 4.00 7.86
N VAL A 59 2.70 2.84 7.86
CA VAL A 59 2.79 1.87 6.76
C VAL A 59 2.35 2.48 5.43
N VAL A 60 1.25 3.22 5.38
CA VAL A 60 0.76 3.87 4.15
C VAL A 60 1.72 4.97 3.67
N SER A 61 2.26 5.77 4.59
CA SER A 61 3.22 6.82 4.28
C SER A 61 4.52 6.26 3.71
N ARG A 62 5.04 5.16 4.29
CA ARG A 62 6.26 4.49 3.79
C ARG A 62 6.08 3.89 2.39
N CYS A 63 4.84 3.53 2.05
CA CYS A 63 4.47 3.12 0.70
C CYS A 63 4.17 4.31 -0.23
N GLY A 64 4.57 5.54 0.11
CA GLY A 64 4.35 6.73 -0.74
C GLY A 64 2.88 7.11 -0.88
N ASN A 65 2.08 6.89 0.17
CA ASN A 65 0.62 7.09 0.18
C ASN A 65 -0.14 6.30 -0.89
N ARG A 66 0.46 5.23 -1.43
CA ARG A 66 -0.20 4.32 -2.35
C ARG A 66 -0.98 3.29 -1.57
N TYR A 67 -2.29 3.32 -1.76
CA TYR A 67 -3.18 2.29 -1.27
C TYR A 67 -4.30 1.99 -2.28
N TYR A 68 -4.92 0.82 -2.12
CA TYR A 68 -6.11 0.43 -2.86
C TYR A 68 -7.18 -0.06 -1.91
N VAL A 69 -8.42 0.30 -2.18
CA VAL A 69 -9.57 -0.16 -1.41
C VAL A 69 -10.34 -1.12 -2.29
N PHE A 70 -10.25 -2.41 -1.95
CA PHE A 70 -10.91 -3.46 -2.68
C PHE A 70 -12.37 -3.57 -2.23
N ASN A 71 -13.31 -3.40 -3.16
CA ASN A 71 -14.73 -3.60 -2.92
C ASN A 71 -15.08 -5.09 -3.08
N ASN A 72 -15.35 -5.80 -1.97
CA ASN A 72 -15.66 -7.23 -2.03
C ASN A 72 -17.07 -7.55 -2.54
N LYS A 73 -17.96 -6.54 -2.68
CA LYS A 73 -19.31 -6.72 -3.25
C LYS A 73 -19.32 -6.67 -4.76
N ASP A 74 -18.29 -6.10 -5.37
CA ASP A 74 -18.14 -6.10 -6.81
C ASP A 74 -17.77 -7.51 -7.29
N LYS A 75 -18.78 -8.25 -7.78
CA LYS A 75 -18.59 -9.62 -8.29
C LYS A 75 -17.99 -9.64 -9.69
N ASN A 76 -17.83 -8.49 -10.33
CA ASN A 76 -17.27 -8.42 -11.66
C ASN A 76 -15.75 -8.58 -11.61
N ARG A 77 -15.31 -9.83 -11.55
CA ARG A 77 -13.89 -10.23 -11.49
C ARG A 77 -13.07 -9.58 -12.61
N ASN A 78 -13.67 -9.35 -13.78
CA ASN A 78 -13.00 -8.69 -14.89
C ASN A 78 -12.69 -7.23 -14.59
N VAL A 79 -13.62 -6.47 -13.98
CA VAL A 79 -13.38 -5.07 -13.57
C VAL A 79 -12.27 -5.00 -12.51
N ILE A 80 -12.29 -5.92 -11.55
CA ILE A 80 -11.25 -6.02 -10.52
C ILE A 80 -9.87 -6.29 -11.14
N ILE A 81 -9.76 -7.32 -11.99
CA ILE A 81 -8.49 -7.68 -12.64
C ILE A 81 -8.00 -6.52 -13.50
N TRP A 82 -8.87 -5.90 -14.28
CA TRP A 82 -8.51 -4.80 -15.16
C TRP A 82 -8.05 -3.56 -14.39
N SER A 83 -8.72 -3.24 -13.27
CA SER A 83 -8.35 -2.12 -12.40
C SER A 83 -6.99 -2.33 -11.73
N LEU A 84 -6.67 -3.57 -11.32
CA LEU A 84 -5.38 -3.91 -10.73
C LEU A 84 -4.28 -3.89 -11.80
N HIS A 85 -4.52 -4.48 -12.97
CA HIS A 85 -3.59 -4.49 -14.09
C HIS A 85 -3.24 -3.06 -14.52
N PHE A 86 -4.25 -2.22 -14.77
CA PHE A 86 -4.05 -0.84 -15.19
C PHE A 86 -3.30 0.00 -14.14
N ARG A 87 -3.52 -0.27 -12.85
CA ARG A 87 -2.82 0.43 -11.77
C ARG A 87 -1.38 -0.04 -11.62
N VAL A 88 -1.12 -1.35 -11.78
CA VAL A 88 0.25 -1.87 -11.86
C VAL A 88 1.02 -1.23 -13.03
N ASP A 89 0.38 -1.09 -14.19
CA ASP A 89 0.98 -0.41 -15.35
C ASP A 89 1.21 1.09 -15.12
N ALA A 90 0.30 1.75 -14.40
CA ALA A 90 0.50 3.14 -14.01
C ALA A 90 1.70 3.30 -13.06
N TRP A 91 2.00 2.30 -12.23
CA TRP A 91 3.11 2.30 -11.28
C TRP A 91 4.43 1.76 -11.83
N SER A 92 4.40 1.02 -12.95
CA SER A 92 5.61 0.59 -13.65
C SER A 92 6.31 1.75 -14.37
N LYS A 93 5.58 2.86 -14.59
CA LYS A 93 6.17 4.10 -15.08
C LYS A 93 7.09 4.67 -13.99
N PRO A 94 8.38 4.93 -14.29
CA PRO A 94 9.26 5.56 -13.34
C PRO A 94 8.63 6.89 -12.90
N LEU A 95 8.63 7.13 -11.58
CA LEU A 95 8.38 8.45 -11.03
C LEU A 95 9.31 9.39 -11.80
N LYS A 96 8.74 10.39 -12.50
CA LYS A 96 9.54 11.47 -13.04
C LYS A 96 10.22 12.13 -11.84
N THR A 97 11.46 11.77 -11.60
CA THR A 97 12.41 12.64 -10.91
C THR A 97 12.62 13.83 -11.84
N GLU A 98 11.83 14.87 -11.65
CA GLU A 98 12.29 16.22 -11.99
C GLU A 98 13.47 16.48 -11.06
N ILE A 99 14.66 16.08 -11.50
CA ILE A 99 15.90 16.67 -11.02
C ILE A 99 15.81 18.11 -11.53
N LEU A 100 15.44 19.03 -10.65
CA LEU A 100 15.72 20.44 -10.86
C LEU A 100 17.24 20.55 -10.98
N VAL A 101 17.72 20.70 -12.20
CA VAL A 101 19.03 21.26 -12.44
C VAL A 101 18.82 22.75 -12.25
N ASP A 102 19.17 23.27 -11.07
CA ASP A 102 19.40 24.71 -10.91
C ASP A 102 20.59 25.08 -11.82
N ASP A 103 20.40 26.16 -12.59
CA ASP A 103 21.30 26.69 -13.63
C ASP A 103 22.77 26.83 -13.22
#